data_AF-A0A0L6JAV0-F1
#
_entry.id   AF-A0A0L6JAV0-F1
#
_cell.length_a   1.000
_cell.length_b   1.000
_cell.length_c   1.000
_cell.angle_alpha   90.00
_cell.angle_beta   90.00
_cell.angle_gamma   90.00
#
_symmetry.space_group_name_H-M   'P 1'
#
loop_
_entity.id
_entity.type
_entity.pdbx_description
1 polymer ?
#
loop_
_entity_poly.entity_id
_entity_poly.type
_entity_poly.pdbx_seq_one_letter_code
_entity_poly.pdbx_strand_id
1 'polypeptide(L)'
;MTTISPFAAGSYIANWNTSQLLALKNQLNDLSNQLSSGKVSQTYGGLGTGRSTALAAQATLSALDGYEAGITAAQTRTNVAVTSLTQVAKLGTDARTALNNGLQSIAANTTAGRSIALANLQTALDTLNQSAAGSYLFGGRDATTQPVLDADTILNGTTDSQGNTLAGLTALVSERVTAELGPNGNGRLTQTAPSTTSVQVTDEANPATRGRFGFTLSGTPTTTGTALNAAITGTGPASLTIGLAAQPAVGDSVSFALKMPDGTSTTVTLSAAASADSTSTTSFAIGATAADTMKNLSATLTNALKGAATGTLAVNATASVTQDFFTGSARGGPSGTGIMPQRITYDAAKNPTGYVAATPTNTVLWYQGENTYTTPADPTQAVPTTALDTQSVQVSATGQVGTGARANDKTIQNVLAGLATMAFALPTTSDANTSATYKTVVSKAGALLSASDQTNPSIQDTVTQLSVAATRLSNAKTTNTATQTTVQNTLDGIEQAPTEEVVAKLLDVQNRLQASYQVTASLSKLSLVNYIS
;
A
#
# COMPACT_ATOMS: atom_id res chain seq x y z
N MET A 1 -57.75 65.08 55.57
CA MET A 1 -57.06 64.13 56.46
C MET A 1 -56.28 63.15 55.61
N THR A 2 -54.98 63.41 55.44
CA THR A 2 -54.00 62.44 54.95
C THR A 2 -52.91 62.42 56.00
N THR A 3 -52.90 61.38 56.82
CA THR A 3 -51.95 61.15 57.90
C THR A 3 -50.57 60.88 57.29
N ILE A 4 -49.66 61.84 57.45
CA ILE A 4 -48.23 61.67 57.17
C ILE A 4 -47.67 60.86 58.34
N SER A 5 -47.26 59.62 58.08
CA SER A 5 -46.51 58.80 59.04
C SER A 5 -45.20 59.50 59.40
N PRO A 6 -44.81 59.59 60.69
CA PRO A 6 -43.57 60.22 61.08
C PRO A 6 -42.40 59.34 60.57
N PHE A 7 -41.64 59.85 59.62
CA PHE A 7 -40.35 59.27 59.24
C PHE A 7 -39.39 59.41 60.44
N ALA A 8 -39.22 58.34 61.20
CA ALA A 8 -38.22 58.28 62.26
C ALA A 8 -36.82 58.40 61.63
N ALA A 9 -36.15 59.53 61.84
CA ALA A 9 -34.81 59.82 61.31
C ALA A 9 -33.75 58.74 61.62
N GLY A 10 -34.00 57.85 62.59
CA GLY A 10 -33.14 56.72 62.93
C GLY A 10 -33.26 55.48 62.02
N SER A 11 -34.35 55.28 61.28
CA SER A 11 -34.55 54.04 60.50
C SER A 11 -33.75 54.02 59.19
N TYR A 12 -33.52 55.17 58.57
CA TYR A 12 -32.68 55.28 57.37
C TYR A 12 -31.20 55.01 57.68
N ILE A 13 -30.69 55.58 58.77
CA ILE A 13 -29.29 55.39 59.22
C ILE A 13 -29.08 53.95 59.70
N ALA A 14 -30.04 53.37 60.41
CA ALA A 14 -29.99 51.97 60.83
C ALA A 14 -30.01 51.01 59.62
N ASN A 15 -30.94 51.20 58.68
CA ASN A 15 -31.02 50.37 57.46
C ASN A 15 -29.76 50.49 56.60
N TRP A 16 -29.18 51.69 56.51
CA TRP A 16 -27.93 51.92 55.79
C TRP A 16 -26.74 51.22 56.46
N ASN A 17 -26.59 51.34 57.77
CA ASN A 17 -25.55 50.63 58.53
C ASN A 17 -25.71 49.10 58.46
N THR A 18 -26.94 48.59 58.55
CA THR A 18 -27.23 47.15 58.37
C THR A 18 -26.88 46.68 56.95
N SER A 19 -27.19 47.47 55.92
CA SER A 19 -26.84 47.15 54.54
C SER A 19 -25.32 47.13 54.30
N GLN A 20 -24.57 48.05 54.91
CA GLN A 20 -23.11 48.07 54.86
C GLN A 20 -22.50 46.88 55.61
N LEU A 21 -23.02 46.53 56.78
CA LEU A 21 -22.54 45.39 57.56
C LEU A 21 -22.79 44.07 56.83
N LEU A 22 -23.97 43.91 56.21
CA LEU A 22 -24.25 42.75 55.35
C LEU A 22 -23.32 42.71 54.13
N ALA A 23 -23.05 43.86 53.50
CA ALA A 23 -22.11 43.93 52.38
C ALA A 23 -20.68 43.52 52.79
N LEU A 24 -20.18 44.02 53.93
CA LEU A 24 -18.86 43.64 54.47
C LEU A 24 -18.82 42.15 54.87
N LYS A 25 -19.90 41.62 55.44
CA LYS A 25 -20.01 40.20 55.78
C LYS A 25 -20.01 39.30 54.53
N ASN A 26 -20.69 39.72 53.48
CA ASN A 26 -20.66 39.02 52.19
C ASN A 26 -19.27 39.08 51.55
N GLN A 27 -18.60 40.24 51.58
CA GLN A 27 -17.20 40.37 51.12
C GLN A 27 -16.23 39.51 51.92
N LEU A 28 -16.40 39.43 53.25
CA LEU A 28 -15.61 38.56 54.10
C LEU A 28 -15.80 37.09 53.71
N ASN A 29 -17.06 36.65 53.54
CA ASN A 29 -17.37 35.28 53.12
C ASN A 29 -16.78 34.96 51.74
N ASP A 30 -16.87 35.89 50.78
CA ASP A 30 -16.32 35.72 49.44
C ASP A 30 -14.78 35.62 49.48
N LEU A 31 -14.10 36.50 50.22
CA LEU A 31 -12.64 36.44 50.38
C LEU A 31 -12.20 35.18 51.14
N SER A 32 -12.95 34.74 52.15
CA SER A 32 -12.70 33.46 52.82
C SER A 32 -12.89 32.27 51.88
N ASN A 33 -13.90 32.30 51.00
CA ASN A 33 -14.12 31.27 49.99
C ASN A 33 -13.02 31.29 48.92
N GLN A 34 -12.56 32.47 48.48
CA GLN A 34 -11.42 32.62 47.57
C GLN A 34 -10.13 32.07 48.19
N LEU A 35 -9.87 32.39 49.47
CA LEU A 35 -8.72 31.89 50.21
C LEU A 35 -8.76 30.37 50.39
N SER A 36 -9.95 29.81 50.67
CA SER A 36 -10.12 28.36 50.84
C SER A 36 -10.06 27.58 49.51
N SER A 37 -10.50 28.17 48.41
CA SER A 37 -10.57 27.50 47.10
C SER A 37 -9.40 27.79 46.18
N GLY A 38 -8.61 28.82 46.47
CA GLY A 38 -7.58 29.34 45.59
C GLY A 38 -8.11 29.97 44.30
N LYS A 39 -9.45 30.08 44.13
CA LYS A 39 -10.09 30.63 42.92
C LYS A 39 -10.85 31.91 43.18
N VAL A 40 -10.86 32.83 42.21
CA VAL A 40 -11.58 34.11 42.25
C VAL A 40 -13.09 33.91 42.37
N SER A 41 -13.64 32.87 41.74
CA SER A 41 -15.02 32.46 41.93
C SER A 41 -15.22 30.98 41.63
N GLN A 42 -16.19 30.37 42.31
CA GLN A 42 -16.67 29.00 42.05
C GLN A 42 -17.63 28.91 40.86
N THR A 43 -18.07 30.05 40.33
CA THR A 43 -18.97 30.11 39.18
C THR A 43 -18.42 31.07 38.15
N TYR A 44 -18.65 30.79 36.86
CA TYR A 44 -18.33 31.72 35.78
C TYR A 44 -18.99 33.10 35.98
N GLY A 45 -20.15 33.11 36.66
CA GLY A 45 -20.85 34.30 37.12
C GLY A 45 -19.98 35.28 37.91
N GLY A 46 -19.10 34.79 38.78
CA GLY A 46 -18.27 35.62 39.65
C GLY A 46 -16.90 36.02 39.08
N LEU A 47 -16.55 35.61 37.86
CA LEU A 47 -15.29 35.99 37.20
C LEU A 47 -15.30 37.43 36.62
N GLY A 48 -16.42 38.14 36.72
CA GLY A 48 -16.54 39.53 36.26
C GLY A 48 -16.21 39.71 34.77
N THR A 49 -15.29 40.63 34.46
CA THR A 49 -14.85 40.94 33.10
C THR A 49 -14.02 39.83 32.45
N GLY A 50 -13.45 38.91 33.24
CA GLY A 50 -12.66 37.77 32.73
C GLY A 50 -13.49 36.60 32.20
N ARG A 51 -14.82 36.60 32.41
CA ARG A 51 -15.71 35.47 32.09
C ARG A 51 -15.64 35.04 30.62
N SER A 52 -15.73 35.99 29.68
CA SER A 52 -15.73 35.68 28.25
C SER A 52 -14.41 35.07 27.80
N THR A 53 -13.30 35.62 28.31
CA THR A 53 -11.94 35.11 28.05
C THR A 53 -11.74 33.72 28.63
N ALA A 54 -12.19 33.47 29.87
CA ALA A 54 -12.11 32.14 30.50
C ALA A 54 -12.91 31.09 29.71
N LEU A 55 -14.14 31.41 29.29
CA LEU A 55 -14.96 30.49 28.49
C LEU A 55 -14.33 30.20 27.12
N ALA A 56 -13.79 31.23 26.45
CA ALA A 56 -13.11 31.07 25.17
C ALA A 56 -11.81 30.26 25.30
N ALA A 57 -11.05 30.48 26.38
CA ALA A 57 -9.85 29.72 26.71
C ALA A 57 -10.20 28.24 26.94
N GLN A 58 -11.26 27.95 27.70
CA GLN A 58 -11.69 26.59 27.97
C GLN A 58 -12.19 25.86 26.71
N ALA A 59 -12.93 26.55 25.83
CA ALA A 59 -13.31 26.02 24.53
C ALA A 59 -12.08 25.72 23.65
N THR A 60 -11.06 26.59 23.71
CA THR A 60 -9.80 26.40 22.98
C THR A 60 -9.01 25.20 23.53
N LEU A 61 -8.92 25.04 24.84
CA LEU A 61 -8.29 23.88 25.49
C LEU A 61 -8.99 22.58 25.07
N SER A 62 -10.32 22.53 25.12
CA SER A 62 -11.09 21.35 24.69
C SER A 62 -10.86 21.01 23.21
N ALA A 63 -10.75 22.01 22.33
CA ALA A 63 -10.40 21.79 20.93
C ALA A 63 -8.97 21.26 20.77
N LEU A 64 -8.00 21.81 21.52
CA LEU A 64 -6.60 21.36 21.51
C LEU A 64 -6.46 19.92 22.01
N ASP A 65 -7.19 19.53 23.06
CA ASP A 65 -7.23 18.15 23.57
C ASP A 65 -7.75 17.19 22.48
N GLY A 66 -8.80 17.60 21.75
CA GLY A 66 -9.34 16.85 20.62
C GLY A 66 -8.33 16.67 19.48
N TYR A 67 -7.61 17.73 19.11
CA TYR A 67 -6.54 17.65 18.12
C TYR A 67 -5.39 16.76 18.60
N GLU A 68 -4.99 16.85 19.87
CA GLU A 68 -3.87 16.06 20.41
C GLU A 68 -4.19 14.55 20.47
N ALA A 69 -5.43 14.20 20.81
CA ALA A 69 -5.93 12.82 20.75
C ALA A 69 -5.89 12.28 19.31
N GLY A 70 -6.37 13.08 18.34
CA GLY A 70 -6.32 12.75 16.91
C GLY A 70 -4.89 12.58 16.40
N ILE A 71 -4.00 13.53 16.72
CA ILE A 71 -2.58 13.49 16.35
C ILE A 71 -1.91 12.23 16.92
N THR A 72 -2.14 11.91 18.19
CA THR A 72 -1.52 10.74 18.84
C THR A 72 -1.97 9.44 18.19
N ALA A 73 -3.27 9.30 17.88
CA ALA A 73 -3.79 8.15 17.14
C ALA A 73 -3.18 8.04 15.73
N ALA A 74 -3.08 9.17 15.03
CA ALA A 74 -2.49 9.26 13.70
C ALA A 74 -0.98 8.91 13.69
N GLN A 75 -0.23 9.33 14.70
CA GLN A 75 1.18 8.99 14.87
C GLN A 75 1.38 7.48 15.03
N THR A 76 0.63 6.85 15.94
CA THR A 76 0.67 5.39 16.12
C THR A 76 0.35 4.69 14.81
N ARG A 77 -0.74 5.07 14.15
CA ARG A 77 -1.17 4.48 12.87
C ARG A 77 -0.09 4.62 11.79
N THR A 78 0.45 5.82 11.63
CA THR A 78 1.48 6.13 10.61
C THR A 78 2.78 5.35 10.88
N ASN A 79 3.20 5.23 12.14
CA ASN A 79 4.39 4.47 12.52
C ASN A 79 4.24 2.96 12.25
N VAL A 80 3.06 2.39 12.51
CA VAL A 80 2.80 0.98 12.18
C VAL A 80 2.74 0.78 10.66
N ALA A 81 2.16 1.72 9.90
CA ALA A 81 2.15 1.68 8.44
C ALA A 81 3.58 1.75 7.86
N VAL A 82 4.42 2.66 8.37
CA VAL A 82 5.85 2.77 8.01
C VAL A 82 6.59 1.47 8.29
N THR A 83 6.43 0.89 9.48
CA THR A 83 7.07 -0.37 9.86
C THR A 83 6.63 -1.52 8.93
N SER A 84 5.33 -1.60 8.63
CA SER A 84 4.75 -2.64 7.79
C SER A 84 5.24 -2.53 6.34
N LEU A 85 5.26 -1.32 5.76
CA LEU A 85 5.78 -1.10 4.41
C LEU A 85 7.30 -1.33 4.33
N THR A 86 8.04 -0.96 5.37
CA THR A 86 9.48 -1.26 5.47
C THR A 86 9.72 -2.78 5.45
N GLN A 87 8.88 -3.55 6.15
CA GLN A 87 8.94 -5.01 6.12
C GLN A 87 8.65 -5.57 4.72
N VAL A 88 7.62 -5.08 4.03
CA VAL A 88 7.32 -5.51 2.64
C VAL A 88 8.48 -5.17 1.69
N ALA A 89 9.05 -3.96 1.81
CA ALA A 89 10.22 -3.57 1.03
C ALA A 89 11.42 -4.50 1.30
N LYS A 90 11.68 -4.81 2.58
CA LYS A 90 12.75 -5.74 2.97
C LYS A 90 12.55 -7.13 2.37
N LEU A 91 11.34 -7.69 2.42
CA LEU A 91 11.03 -8.99 1.79
C LEU A 91 11.35 -8.99 0.29
N GLY A 92 11.03 -7.89 -0.41
CA GLY A 92 11.35 -7.73 -1.82
C GLY A 92 12.86 -7.64 -2.10
N THR A 93 13.58 -6.82 -1.32
CA THR A 93 15.03 -6.65 -1.44
C THR A 93 15.79 -7.94 -1.10
N ASP A 94 15.37 -8.67 -0.06
CA ASP A 94 15.97 -9.95 0.33
C ASP A 94 15.73 -11.00 -0.76
N ALA A 95 14.52 -11.08 -1.33
CA ALA A 95 14.20 -12.01 -2.41
C ALA A 95 15.03 -11.73 -3.67
N ARG A 96 15.18 -10.45 -4.05
CA ARG A 96 16.05 -10.05 -5.18
C ARG A 96 17.52 -10.39 -4.92
N THR A 97 17.99 -10.18 -3.70
CA THR A 97 19.37 -10.53 -3.30
C THR A 97 19.59 -12.04 -3.37
N ALA A 98 18.63 -12.83 -2.88
CA ALA A 98 18.67 -14.29 -2.96
C ALA A 98 18.69 -14.78 -4.42
N LEU A 99 17.91 -14.18 -5.32
CA LEU A 99 17.94 -14.48 -6.76
C LEU A 99 19.33 -14.24 -7.37
N ASN A 100 19.93 -13.08 -7.10
CA ASN A 100 21.25 -12.75 -7.64
C ASN A 100 22.34 -13.68 -7.09
N ASN A 101 22.29 -13.98 -5.79
CA ASN A 101 23.24 -14.88 -5.14
C ASN A 101 23.08 -16.32 -5.63
N GLY A 102 21.85 -16.75 -5.91
CA GLY A 102 21.55 -18.10 -6.39
C GLY A 102 22.10 -18.41 -7.79
N LEU A 103 22.51 -17.40 -8.58
CA LEU A 103 23.26 -17.60 -9.83
C LEU A 103 24.59 -18.32 -9.62
N GLN A 104 25.17 -18.25 -8.41
CA GLN A 104 26.40 -18.95 -8.06
C GLN A 104 26.19 -20.46 -7.90
N SER A 105 24.96 -20.90 -7.60
CA SER A 105 24.61 -22.31 -7.46
C SER A 105 23.14 -22.55 -7.82
N ILE A 106 22.84 -22.55 -9.12
CA ILE A 106 21.46 -22.61 -9.63
C ILE A 106 20.75 -23.89 -9.16
N ALA A 107 21.40 -25.05 -9.26
CA ALA A 107 20.78 -26.33 -8.93
C ALA A 107 20.26 -26.40 -7.48
N ALA A 108 20.98 -25.82 -6.51
CA ALA A 108 20.57 -25.81 -5.11
C ALA A 108 19.48 -24.77 -4.78
N ASN A 109 19.39 -23.69 -5.57
CA ASN A 109 18.57 -22.52 -5.23
C ASN A 109 17.21 -22.46 -5.93
N THR A 110 16.91 -23.43 -6.82
CA THR A 110 15.64 -23.49 -7.56
C THR A 110 14.46 -23.82 -6.65
N THR A 111 14.44 -25.01 -6.04
CA THR A 111 13.35 -25.45 -5.16
C THR A 111 13.26 -24.64 -3.86
N ALA A 112 14.40 -24.39 -3.20
CA ALA A 112 14.44 -23.58 -1.99
C ALA A 112 13.98 -22.14 -2.25
N GLY A 113 14.40 -21.54 -3.38
CA GLY A 113 13.99 -20.19 -3.79
C GLY A 113 12.49 -20.08 -3.99
N ARG A 114 11.82 -21.11 -4.54
CA ARG A 114 10.36 -21.14 -4.68
C ARG A 114 9.66 -21.12 -3.33
N SER A 115 10.09 -21.98 -2.40
CA SER A 115 9.49 -22.07 -1.07
C SER A 115 9.65 -20.77 -0.29
N ILE A 116 10.84 -20.16 -0.36
CA ILE A 116 11.13 -18.88 0.28
C ILE A 116 10.29 -17.76 -0.34
N ALA A 117 10.18 -17.72 -1.67
CA ALA A 117 9.37 -16.71 -2.35
C ALA A 117 7.88 -16.81 -1.98
N LEU A 118 7.35 -18.03 -1.88
CA LEU A 118 5.98 -18.26 -1.46
C LEU A 118 5.73 -17.82 -0.01
N ALA A 119 6.64 -18.18 0.91
CA ALA A 119 6.56 -17.75 2.30
C ALA A 119 6.65 -16.22 2.45
N ASN A 120 7.54 -15.59 1.68
CA ASN A 120 7.66 -14.12 1.65
C ASN A 120 6.41 -13.47 1.07
N LEU A 121 5.80 -14.05 0.03
CA LEU A 121 4.55 -13.55 -0.53
C LEU A 121 3.42 -13.60 0.51
N GLN A 122 3.25 -14.74 1.20
CA GLN A 122 2.28 -14.89 2.28
C GLN A 122 2.51 -13.85 3.39
N THR A 123 3.76 -13.74 3.86
CA THR A 123 4.13 -12.75 4.89
C THR A 123 3.83 -11.32 4.45
N ALA A 124 4.07 -10.98 3.17
CA ALA A 124 3.76 -9.66 2.64
C ALA A 124 2.25 -9.40 2.61
N LEU A 125 1.44 -10.38 2.19
CA LEU A 125 -0.03 -10.28 2.19
C LEU A 125 -0.58 -10.10 3.61
N ASP A 126 -0.06 -10.86 4.58
CA ASP A 126 -0.45 -10.75 5.98
C ASP A 126 -0.04 -9.39 6.57
N THR A 127 1.15 -8.89 6.22
CA THR A 127 1.62 -7.56 6.64
C THR A 127 0.71 -6.44 6.13
N LEU A 128 0.09 -6.61 4.96
CA LEU A 128 -0.86 -5.65 4.40
C LEU A 128 -2.25 -5.69 5.07
N ASN A 129 -2.48 -6.67 5.96
CA ASN A 129 -3.66 -6.77 6.82
C ASN A 129 -3.41 -6.27 8.25
N GLN A 130 -2.28 -5.64 8.53
CA GLN A 130 -2.00 -5.07 9.84
C GLN A 130 -3.01 -3.99 10.23
N SER A 131 -3.34 -3.94 11.52
CA SER A 131 -4.28 -2.99 12.10
C SER A 131 -3.66 -2.21 13.27
N ALA A 132 -4.20 -1.02 13.53
CA ALA A 132 -3.89 -0.23 14.71
C ALA A 132 -5.21 0.16 15.39
N ALA A 133 -5.34 -0.11 16.69
CA ALA A 133 -6.56 0.15 17.47
C ALA A 133 -7.84 -0.44 16.83
N GLY A 134 -7.76 -1.65 16.26
CA GLY A 134 -8.88 -2.34 15.62
C GLY A 134 -9.26 -1.83 14.23
N SER A 135 -8.51 -0.88 13.68
CA SER A 135 -8.70 -0.33 12.32
C SER A 135 -7.57 -0.76 11.40
N TYR A 136 -7.91 -1.31 10.23
CA TYR A 136 -6.95 -1.74 9.23
C TYR A 136 -6.21 -0.57 8.59
N LEU A 137 -4.91 -0.74 8.34
CA LEU A 137 -4.02 0.33 7.89
C LEU A 137 -4.11 0.62 6.39
N PHE A 138 -4.23 -0.43 5.58
CA PHE A 138 -4.02 -0.40 4.12
C PHE A 138 -5.32 -0.48 3.30
N GLY A 139 -6.47 -0.22 3.93
CA GLY A 139 -7.78 -0.22 3.28
C GLY A 139 -8.21 1.13 2.68
N GLY A 140 -7.35 2.16 2.74
CA GLY A 140 -7.76 3.53 2.40
C GLY A 140 -8.73 4.09 3.44
N ARG A 141 -9.85 4.66 3.01
CA ARG A 141 -10.94 5.13 3.88
C ARG A 141 -11.71 4.02 4.57
N ASP A 142 -11.74 2.82 3.98
CA ASP A 142 -12.33 1.65 4.61
C ASP A 142 -11.34 1.05 5.60
N ALA A 143 -11.48 1.43 6.87
CA ALA A 143 -10.64 0.92 7.95
C ALA A 143 -11.24 -0.30 8.66
N THR A 144 -12.45 -0.72 8.28
CA THR A 144 -13.22 -1.77 8.99
C THR A 144 -13.22 -3.10 8.26
N THR A 145 -13.05 -3.08 6.94
CA THR A 145 -12.92 -4.29 6.12
C THR A 145 -11.44 -4.70 6.03
N GLN A 146 -11.16 -5.99 6.14
CA GLN A 146 -9.83 -6.54 5.88
C GLN A 146 -9.37 -6.11 4.47
N PRO A 147 -8.24 -5.39 4.30
CA PRO A 147 -7.85 -4.82 3.02
C PRO A 147 -7.45 -5.85 1.97
N VAL A 148 -6.88 -6.98 2.39
CA VAL A 148 -6.34 -8.02 1.52
C VAL A 148 -6.94 -9.36 1.95
N LEU A 149 -7.41 -10.16 0.99
CA LEU A 149 -7.90 -11.51 1.30
C LEU A 149 -6.78 -12.37 1.91
N ASP A 150 -7.15 -13.47 2.57
CA ASP A 150 -6.16 -14.40 3.11
C ASP A 150 -5.32 -15.03 1.97
N ALA A 151 -4.08 -15.38 2.30
CA ALA A 151 -3.14 -15.83 1.28
C ALA A 151 -3.56 -17.14 0.60
N ASP A 152 -4.28 -18.03 1.29
CA ASP A 152 -4.77 -19.28 0.71
C ASP A 152 -5.84 -19.01 -0.36
N THR A 153 -6.84 -18.17 -0.04
CA THR A 153 -7.85 -17.71 -1.00
C THR A 153 -7.19 -17.02 -2.20
N ILE A 154 -6.18 -16.17 -1.99
CA ILE A 154 -5.47 -15.48 -3.07
C ILE A 154 -4.73 -16.46 -3.98
N LEU A 155 -4.05 -17.45 -3.40
CA LEU A 155 -3.19 -18.38 -4.14
C LEU A 155 -4.00 -19.49 -4.82
N ASN A 156 -4.93 -20.09 -4.10
CA ASN A 156 -5.63 -21.32 -4.48
C ASN A 156 -7.06 -21.07 -4.97
N GLY A 157 -7.60 -19.89 -4.71
CA GLY A 157 -9.00 -19.58 -5.02
C GLY A 157 -9.93 -19.98 -3.88
N THR A 158 -11.22 -19.77 -4.09
CA THR A 158 -12.26 -20.15 -3.13
C THR A 158 -13.58 -20.40 -3.85
N THR A 159 -14.62 -20.81 -3.12
CA THR A 159 -15.99 -20.85 -3.63
C THR A 159 -16.80 -19.77 -2.93
N ASP A 160 -17.47 -18.92 -3.69
CA ASP A 160 -18.29 -17.86 -3.12
C ASP A 160 -19.57 -18.40 -2.44
N SER A 161 -20.32 -17.52 -1.77
CA SER A 161 -21.56 -17.90 -1.10
C SER A 161 -22.70 -18.30 -2.05
N GLN A 162 -22.54 -18.11 -3.36
CA GLN A 162 -23.48 -18.53 -4.41
C GLN A 162 -23.06 -19.86 -5.07
N GLY A 163 -21.94 -20.45 -4.65
CA GLY A 163 -21.41 -21.70 -5.20
C GLY A 163 -20.53 -21.53 -6.44
N ASN A 164 -20.17 -20.30 -6.82
CA ASN A 164 -19.25 -20.07 -7.94
C ASN A 164 -17.80 -20.26 -7.51
N THR A 165 -17.02 -21.00 -8.31
CA THR A 165 -15.59 -21.15 -8.09
C THR A 165 -14.84 -19.90 -8.55
N LEU A 166 -14.16 -19.25 -7.61
CA LEU A 166 -13.28 -18.11 -7.85
C LEU A 166 -11.85 -18.62 -8.04
N ALA A 167 -11.30 -18.46 -9.25
CA ALA A 167 -9.94 -18.86 -9.55
C ALA A 167 -8.91 -17.96 -8.83
N GLY A 168 -7.98 -18.56 -8.10
CA GLY A 168 -6.83 -17.88 -7.49
C GLY A 168 -5.63 -17.79 -8.44
N LEU A 169 -4.54 -17.22 -7.95
CA LEU A 169 -3.33 -16.96 -8.72
C LEU A 169 -2.74 -18.22 -9.38
N THR A 170 -2.73 -19.36 -8.68
CA THR A 170 -2.19 -20.62 -9.21
C THR A 170 -2.91 -21.08 -10.48
N ALA A 171 -4.26 -20.96 -10.48
CA ALA A 171 -5.07 -21.33 -11.64
C ALA A 171 -4.79 -20.38 -12.82
N LEU A 172 -4.74 -19.07 -12.57
CA LEU A 172 -4.47 -18.07 -13.61
C LEU A 172 -3.06 -18.22 -14.23
N VAL A 173 -2.05 -18.51 -13.40
CA VAL A 173 -0.70 -18.81 -13.90
C VAL A 173 -0.70 -20.06 -14.77
N SER A 174 -1.36 -21.13 -14.33
CA SER A 174 -1.47 -22.39 -15.09
C SER A 174 -2.18 -22.19 -16.43
N GLU A 175 -3.32 -21.50 -16.43
CA GLU A 175 -4.07 -21.13 -17.64
C GLU A 175 -3.19 -20.36 -18.62
N ARG A 176 -2.47 -19.35 -18.11
CA ARG A 176 -1.60 -18.50 -18.94
C ARG A 176 -0.43 -19.25 -19.51
N VAL A 177 0.32 -19.99 -18.70
CA VAL A 177 1.47 -20.77 -19.18
C VAL A 177 1.00 -21.82 -20.19
N THR A 178 -0.09 -22.54 -19.93
CA THR A 178 -0.63 -23.54 -20.86
C THR A 178 -1.05 -22.92 -22.19
N ALA A 179 -1.69 -21.75 -22.15
CA ALA A 179 -2.07 -21.03 -23.35
C ALA A 179 -0.85 -20.61 -24.17
N GLU A 180 0.24 -20.17 -23.55
CA GLU A 180 1.47 -19.78 -24.25
C GLU A 180 2.24 -20.98 -24.82
N LEU A 181 2.36 -22.06 -24.05
CA LEU A 181 3.10 -23.27 -24.46
C LEU A 181 2.44 -24.00 -25.63
N GLY A 182 1.11 -24.03 -25.65
CA GLY A 182 0.34 -24.79 -26.63
C GLY A 182 0.46 -26.31 -26.45
N PRO A 183 -0.17 -27.10 -27.32
CA PRO A 183 -0.31 -28.55 -27.15
C PRO A 183 1.04 -29.30 -27.20
N ASN A 184 2.03 -28.76 -27.91
CA ASN A 184 3.34 -29.39 -28.10
C ASN A 184 4.40 -28.93 -27.08
N GLY A 185 4.08 -27.97 -26.20
CA GLY A 185 5.02 -27.43 -25.22
C GLY A 185 6.17 -26.61 -25.82
N ASN A 186 6.06 -26.17 -27.07
CA ASN A 186 7.12 -25.50 -27.82
C ASN A 186 6.75 -24.06 -28.24
N GLY A 187 5.77 -23.46 -27.55
CA GLY A 187 5.33 -22.10 -27.82
C GLY A 187 4.45 -22.00 -29.06
N ARG A 188 3.55 -22.98 -29.27
CA ARG A 188 2.64 -23.05 -30.43
C ARG A 188 3.31 -23.09 -31.80
N LEU A 189 4.51 -23.66 -31.88
CA LEU A 189 5.20 -23.89 -33.13
C LEU A 189 4.87 -25.29 -33.66
N THR A 190 4.83 -25.45 -34.98
CA THR A 190 4.70 -26.75 -35.64
C THR A 190 5.97 -27.08 -36.39
N GLN A 191 6.66 -28.14 -35.96
CA GLN A 191 7.86 -28.64 -36.63
C GLN A 191 7.50 -29.84 -37.52
N THR A 192 7.98 -29.84 -38.76
CA THR A 192 7.81 -30.98 -39.68
C THR A 192 8.76 -32.12 -39.32
N ALA A 193 8.45 -33.34 -39.76
CA ALA A 193 9.48 -34.38 -39.82
C ALA A 193 10.65 -33.90 -40.70
N PRO A 194 11.90 -34.18 -40.32
CA PRO A 194 13.05 -33.82 -41.14
C PRO A 194 13.05 -34.61 -42.45
N SER A 195 13.35 -33.93 -43.56
CA SER A 195 13.78 -34.57 -44.79
C SER A 195 15.27 -34.95 -44.70
N THR A 196 15.85 -35.47 -45.79
CA THR A 196 17.28 -35.75 -45.85
C THR A 196 18.15 -34.50 -45.76
N THR A 197 17.61 -33.32 -46.10
CA THR A 197 18.38 -32.07 -46.23
C THR A 197 17.70 -30.86 -45.60
N SER A 198 16.50 -30.97 -45.03
CA SER A 198 15.79 -29.82 -44.45
C SER A 198 14.82 -30.17 -43.34
N VAL A 199 14.57 -29.20 -42.47
CA VAL A 199 13.48 -29.22 -41.48
C VAL A 199 12.79 -27.86 -41.47
N GLN A 200 11.47 -27.85 -41.28
CA GLN A 200 10.68 -26.63 -41.25
C GLN A 200 9.98 -26.47 -39.90
N VAL A 201 9.94 -25.23 -39.41
CA VAL A 201 9.17 -24.81 -38.24
C VAL A 201 8.23 -23.70 -38.68
N THR A 202 6.95 -23.84 -38.39
CA THR A 202 5.92 -22.86 -38.75
C THR A 202 5.25 -22.34 -37.49
N ASP A 203 4.97 -21.04 -37.44
CA ASP A 203 4.20 -20.46 -36.35
C ASP A 203 2.71 -20.81 -36.44
N GLU A 204 1.94 -20.36 -35.44
CA GLU A 204 0.55 -20.71 -35.24
C GLU A 204 -0.34 -20.34 -36.44
N ALA A 205 -1.03 -21.34 -37.00
CA ALA A 205 -1.89 -21.14 -38.17
C ALA A 205 -3.16 -20.35 -37.83
N ASN A 206 -3.70 -20.51 -36.62
CA ASN A 206 -4.92 -19.84 -36.21
C ASN A 206 -4.67 -18.32 -35.97
N PRO A 207 -5.31 -17.42 -36.74
CA PRO A 207 -5.11 -15.98 -36.61
C PRO A 207 -5.60 -15.41 -35.27
N ALA A 208 -6.51 -16.09 -34.57
CA ALA A 208 -6.98 -15.66 -33.26
C ALA A 208 -5.93 -15.83 -32.16
N THR A 209 -5.04 -16.82 -32.29
CA THR A 209 -3.97 -17.10 -31.32
C THR A 209 -2.61 -16.55 -31.74
N ARG A 210 -2.31 -16.55 -33.04
CA ARG A 210 -1.02 -16.11 -33.58
C ARG A 210 -0.68 -14.69 -33.13
N GLY A 211 0.51 -14.52 -32.55
CA GLY A 211 1.01 -13.24 -32.04
C GLY A 211 0.41 -12.79 -30.70
N ARG A 212 -0.66 -13.46 -30.21
CA ARG A 212 -1.22 -13.22 -28.87
C ARG A 212 -0.71 -14.22 -27.84
N PHE A 213 -0.44 -15.45 -28.29
CA PHE A 213 0.11 -16.54 -27.49
C PHE A 213 1.21 -17.24 -28.28
N GLY A 214 2.21 -17.78 -27.58
CA GLY A 214 3.30 -18.53 -28.19
C GLY A 214 4.29 -17.64 -28.92
N PHE A 215 5.13 -18.27 -29.75
CA PHE A 215 6.14 -17.58 -30.55
C PHE A 215 5.61 -17.20 -31.94
N THR A 216 6.16 -16.12 -32.48
CA THR A 216 6.09 -15.79 -33.90
C THR A 216 7.50 -15.78 -34.49
N LEU A 217 7.60 -16.17 -35.76
CA LEU A 217 8.88 -16.22 -36.47
C LEU A 217 9.05 -14.92 -37.26
N SER A 218 10.15 -14.20 -37.01
CA SER A 218 10.45 -12.95 -37.71
C SER A 218 11.95 -12.65 -37.72
N GLY A 219 12.36 -11.74 -38.61
CA GLY A 219 13.76 -11.38 -38.81
C GLY A 219 14.50 -12.32 -39.75
N THR A 220 15.77 -12.03 -39.99
CA THR A 220 16.64 -12.82 -40.87
C THR A 220 17.46 -13.78 -40.03
N PRO A 221 17.33 -15.11 -40.20
CA PRO A 221 18.24 -16.07 -39.58
C PRO A 221 19.68 -15.83 -40.02
N THR A 222 20.64 -16.15 -39.16
CA THR A 222 22.06 -16.07 -39.46
C THR A 222 22.66 -17.46 -39.42
N THR A 223 23.57 -17.77 -40.36
CA THR A 223 24.35 -19.01 -40.35
C THR A 223 25.85 -18.70 -40.35
N THR A 224 26.64 -19.60 -39.77
CA THR A 224 28.09 -19.63 -39.92
C THR A 224 28.50 -20.83 -40.77
N GLY A 225 29.53 -20.64 -41.61
CA GLY A 225 29.91 -21.62 -42.62
C GLY A 225 29.00 -21.59 -43.86
N THR A 226 29.23 -22.54 -44.77
CA THR A 226 28.47 -22.65 -46.05
C THR A 226 27.60 -23.91 -46.12
N ALA A 227 27.69 -24.80 -45.14
CA ALA A 227 26.94 -26.05 -45.09
C ALA A 227 25.47 -25.85 -44.67
N LEU A 228 25.18 -24.85 -43.84
CA LEU A 228 23.85 -24.54 -43.34
C LEU A 228 23.26 -23.33 -44.06
N ASN A 229 21.98 -23.43 -44.42
CA ASN A 229 21.19 -22.30 -44.90
C ASN A 229 19.91 -22.19 -44.08
N ALA A 230 19.46 -20.97 -43.79
CA ALA A 230 18.21 -20.75 -43.08
C ALA A 230 17.47 -19.53 -43.64
N ALA A 231 16.16 -19.66 -43.79
CA ALA A 231 15.31 -18.58 -44.27
C ALA A 231 13.96 -18.62 -43.57
N ILE A 232 13.43 -17.44 -43.23
CA ILE A 232 12.04 -17.28 -42.77
C ILE A 232 11.24 -16.70 -43.93
N THR A 233 10.14 -17.34 -44.29
CA THR A 233 9.23 -16.91 -45.36
C THR A 233 7.80 -16.78 -44.85
N GLY A 234 7.02 -15.95 -45.53
CA GLY A 234 5.63 -15.65 -45.14
C GLY A 234 5.54 -14.57 -44.05
N THR A 235 4.41 -13.86 -44.05
CA THR A 235 4.03 -12.90 -42.99
C THR A 235 2.82 -13.39 -42.20
N GLY A 236 2.42 -14.65 -42.42
CA GLY A 236 1.33 -15.33 -41.73
C GLY A 236 0.84 -16.61 -42.44
N PRO A 237 0.80 -17.77 -41.73
CA PRO A 237 1.81 -18.16 -40.76
C PRO A 237 3.22 -18.05 -41.37
N ALA A 238 4.20 -17.67 -40.58
CA ALA A 238 5.60 -17.61 -41.01
C ALA A 238 6.27 -18.97 -40.83
N SER A 239 7.17 -19.32 -41.75
CA SER A 239 7.90 -20.60 -41.74
C SER A 239 9.40 -20.39 -41.80
N LEU A 240 10.11 -20.89 -40.78
CA LEU A 240 11.54 -21.07 -40.79
C LEU A 240 11.87 -22.39 -41.49
N THR A 241 12.68 -22.33 -42.55
CA THR A 241 13.29 -23.53 -43.14
C THR A 241 14.77 -23.53 -42.83
N ILE A 242 15.26 -24.60 -42.21
CA ILE A 242 16.68 -24.87 -42.02
C ILE A 242 17.07 -25.98 -42.99
N GLY A 243 18.04 -25.69 -43.85
CA GLY A 243 18.57 -26.59 -44.86
C GLY A 243 20.03 -26.93 -44.64
N LEU A 244 20.43 -28.08 -45.18
CA LEU A 244 21.77 -28.60 -45.19
C LEU A 244 22.22 -28.82 -46.64
N ALA A 245 23.14 -27.98 -47.11
CA ALA A 245 23.70 -28.03 -48.45
C ALA A 245 24.88 -29.02 -48.56
N ALA A 246 25.60 -29.22 -47.45
CA ALA A 246 26.72 -30.15 -47.32
C ALA A 246 26.89 -30.56 -45.84
N GLN A 247 27.77 -31.51 -45.52
CA GLN A 247 28.08 -31.80 -44.10
C GLN A 247 28.72 -30.57 -43.43
N PRO A 248 28.28 -30.16 -42.23
CA PRO A 248 28.79 -28.98 -41.55
C PRO A 248 30.13 -29.27 -40.88
N ALA A 249 30.96 -28.23 -40.74
CA ALA A 249 32.16 -28.29 -39.92
C ALA A 249 31.80 -28.12 -38.44
N VAL A 250 32.65 -28.63 -37.54
CA VAL A 250 32.50 -28.40 -36.10
C VAL A 250 32.54 -26.89 -35.83
N GLY A 251 31.51 -26.36 -35.18
CA GLY A 251 31.34 -24.94 -34.89
C GLY A 251 30.48 -24.17 -35.90
N ASP A 252 30.10 -24.76 -37.04
CA ASP A 252 29.07 -24.17 -37.91
C ASP A 252 27.75 -24.07 -37.15
N SER A 253 27.01 -22.99 -37.34
CA SER A 253 25.86 -22.67 -36.50
C SER A 253 24.74 -22.02 -37.29
N VAL A 254 23.52 -22.14 -36.76
CA VAL A 254 22.33 -21.44 -37.23
C VAL A 254 21.68 -20.75 -36.03
N SER A 255 21.36 -19.47 -36.19
CA SER A 255 20.67 -18.67 -35.19
C SER A 255 19.45 -17.98 -35.76
N PHE A 256 18.38 -17.92 -34.97
CA PHE A 256 17.14 -17.22 -35.33
C PHE A 256 16.43 -16.70 -34.08
N ALA A 257 15.61 -15.68 -34.26
CA ALA A 257 14.84 -15.07 -33.18
C ALA A 257 13.43 -15.65 -33.10
N LEU A 258 13.00 -15.96 -31.88
CA LEU A 258 11.62 -16.26 -31.52
C LEU A 258 11.03 -15.02 -30.85
N LYS A 259 10.06 -14.38 -31.51
CA LYS A 259 9.39 -13.20 -30.98
C LYS A 259 8.22 -13.60 -30.09
N MET A 260 8.15 -13.02 -28.90
CA MET A 260 7.12 -13.28 -27.88
C MET A 260 5.98 -12.26 -27.97
N PRO A 261 4.82 -12.52 -27.33
CA PRO A 261 3.67 -11.63 -27.37
C PRO A 261 3.91 -10.26 -26.71
N ASP A 262 4.88 -10.17 -25.77
CA ASP A 262 5.29 -8.91 -25.14
C ASP A 262 6.16 -8.02 -26.07
N GLY A 263 6.41 -8.47 -27.30
CA GLY A 263 7.22 -7.79 -28.30
C GLY A 263 8.72 -8.05 -28.18
N THR A 264 9.18 -8.68 -27.11
CA THR A 264 10.58 -9.07 -26.94
C THR A 264 10.90 -10.35 -27.72
N SER A 265 12.19 -10.64 -27.90
CA SER A 265 12.64 -11.83 -28.63
C SER A 265 13.67 -12.61 -27.83
N THR A 266 13.64 -13.94 -27.97
CA THR A 266 14.72 -14.82 -27.52
C THR A 266 15.41 -15.44 -28.72
N THR A 267 16.73 -15.58 -28.67
CA THR A 267 17.52 -16.14 -29.78
C THR A 267 17.79 -17.61 -29.51
N VAL A 268 17.46 -18.45 -30.48
CA VAL A 268 17.88 -19.86 -30.51
C VAL A 268 19.11 -19.96 -31.39
N THR A 269 20.16 -20.62 -30.88
CA THR A 269 21.40 -20.91 -31.62
C THR A 269 21.70 -22.39 -31.52
N LEU A 270 21.86 -23.04 -32.66
CA LEU A 270 22.22 -24.44 -32.78
C LEU A 270 23.58 -24.56 -33.48
N SER A 271 24.52 -25.26 -32.86
CA SER A 271 25.88 -25.43 -33.37
C SER A 271 26.21 -26.89 -33.65
N ALA A 272 26.87 -27.14 -34.78
CA ALA A 272 27.36 -28.45 -35.16
C ALA A 272 28.54 -28.85 -34.27
N ALA A 273 28.51 -30.07 -33.75
CA ALA A 273 29.56 -30.63 -32.92
C ALA A 273 29.88 -32.06 -33.36
N ALA A 274 31.12 -32.51 -33.09
CA ALA A 274 31.52 -33.89 -33.38
C ALA A 274 30.66 -34.91 -32.60
N SER A 275 30.25 -34.55 -31.39
CA SER A 275 29.25 -35.26 -30.59
C SER A 275 28.43 -34.26 -29.79
N ALA A 276 27.20 -34.64 -29.43
CA ALA A 276 26.31 -33.83 -28.61
C ALA A 276 25.41 -34.77 -27.78
N ASP A 277 25.03 -34.33 -26.58
CA ASP A 277 24.03 -35.04 -25.78
C ASP A 277 22.66 -35.01 -26.48
N SER A 278 21.91 -36.11 -26.41
CA SER A 278 20.55 -36.23 -26.95
C SER A 278 19.56 -35.20 -26.40
N THR A 279 19.79 -34.67 -25.20
CA THR A 279 18.97 -33.63 -24.56
C THR A 279 19.53 -32.22 -24.78
N SER A 280 20.57 -32.07 -25.60
CA SER A 280 21.15 -30.76 -25.89
C SER A 280 20.13 -29.84 -26.54
N THR A 281 20.18 -28.57 -26.15
CA THR A 281 19.35 -27.47 -26.68
C THR A 281 20.15 -26.50 -27.54
N THR A 282 21.47 -26.71 -27.64
CA THR A 282 22.39 -25.78 -28.32
C THR A 282 23.34 -26.47 -29.29
N SER A 283 23.58 -27.77 -29.15
CA SER A 283 24.52 -28.50 -30.00
C SER A 283 23.86 -29.72 -30.63
N PHE A 284 24.12 -29.95 -31.91
CA PHE A 284 23.71 -31.16 -32.61
C PHE A 284 24.92 -31.92 -33.13
N ALA A 285 24.86 -33.25 -33.06
CA ALA A 285 25.96 -34.10 -33.50
C ALA A 285 25.99 -34.22 -35.03
N ILE A 286 27.18 -34.10 -35.62
CA ILE A 286 27.42 -34.39 -37.03
C ILE A 286 27.37 -35.91 -37.22
N GLY A 287 26.39 -36.39 -37.99
CA GLY A 287 26.18 -37.81 -38.25
C GLY A 287 27.04 -38.33 -39.40
N ALA A 288 27.02 -39.65 -39.61
CA ALA A 288 27.75 -40.29 -40.70
C ALA A 288 27.24 -39.84 -42.09
N THR A 289 25.93 -39.62 -42.21
CA THR A 289 25.29 -39.10 -43.41
C THR A 289 24.63 -37.74 -43.17
N ALA A 290 24.34 -37.00 -44.26
CA ALA A 290 23.58 -35.75 -44.17
C ALA A 290 22.19 -35.95 -43.53
N ALA A 291 21.55 -37.10 -43.79
CA ALA A 291 20.27 -37.46 -43.18
C ALA A 291 20.40 -37.68 -41.66
N ASP A 292 21.47 -38.32 -41.21
CA ASP A 292 21.76 -38.49 -39.77
C ASP A 292 22.00 -37.15 -39.09
N THR A 293 22.80 -36.27 -39.72
CA THR A 293 23.03 -34.90 -39.23
C THR A 293 21.72 -34.11 -39.15
N MET A 294 20.87 -34.18 -40.18
CA MET A 294 19.58 -33.47 -40.19
C MET A 294 18.62 -34.01 -39.12
N LYS A 295 18.61 -35.33 -38.87
CA LYS A 295 17.85 -35.93 -37.77
C LYS A 295 18.32 -35.41 -36.41
N ASN A 296 19.63 -35.35 -36.19
CA ASN A 296 20.21 -34.81 -34.96
C ASN A 296 19.88 -33.32 -34.80
N LEU A 297 20.03 -32.52 -35.85
CA LEU A 297 19.67 -31.09 -35.87
C LEU A 297 18.19 -30.90 -35.53
N SER A 298 17.30 -31.67 -36.17
CA SER A 298 15.85 -31.62 -35.92
C SER A 298 15.49 -31.97 -34.46
N ALA A 299 16.19 -32.93 -33.85
CA ALA A 299 16.00 -33.28 -32.45
C ALA A 299 16.48 -32.15 -31.52
N THR A 300 17.69 -31.62 -31.72
CA THR A 300 18.19 -30.47 -30.95
C THR A 300 17.30 -29.24 -31.13
N LEU A 301 16.79 -28.98 -32.34
CA LEU A 301 15.82 -27.91 -32.61
C LEU A 301 14.54 -28.11 -31.78
N THR A 302 13.99 -29.33 -31.74
CA THR A 302 12.83 -29.64 -30.90
C THR A 302 13.11 -29.32 -29.43
N ASN A 303 14.27 -29.75 -28.92
CA ASN A 303 14.68 -29.50 -27.54
C ASN A 303 14.86 -27.99 -27.27
N ALA A 304 15.47 -27.26 -28.20
CA ALA A 304 15.70 -25.82 -28.09
C ALA A 304 14.40 -25.02 -28.09
N LEU A 305 13.45 -25.36 -28.96
CA LEU A 305 12.13 -24.71 -29.02
C LEU A 305 11.33 -24.99 -27.73
N LYS A 306 11.33 -26.24 -27.24
CA LYS A 306 10.72 -26.59 -25.95
C LYS A 306 11.38 -25.86 -24.80
N GLY A 307 12.71 -25.83 -24.76
CA GLY A 307 13.48 -25.13 -23.73
C GLY A 307 13.22 -23.62 -23.69
N ALA A 308 13.18 -22.97 -24.86
CA ALA A 308 12.81 -21.56 -24.97
C ALA A 308 11.36 -21.31 -24.51
N ALA A 309 10.44 -22.24 -24.82
CA ALA A 309 9.04 -22.14 -24.44
C ALA A 309 8.84 -22.32 -22.93
N THR A 310 9.33 -23.40 -22.35
CA THR A 310 9.15 -23.71 -20.91
C THR A 310 10.04 -22.87 -20.00
N GLY A 311 11.13 -22.30 -20.54
CA GLY A 311 11.98 -21.36 -19.84
C GLY A 311 11.54 -19.93 -20.05
N THR A 312 11.98 -19.31 -21.15
CA THR A 312 11.83 -17.87 -21.35
C THR A 312 10.38 -17.44 -21.53
N LEU A 313 9.60 -18.12 -22.37
CA LEU A 313 8.21 -17.75 -22.64
C LEU A 313 7.31 -17.98 -21.41
N ALA A 314 7.41 -19.13 -20.75
CA ALA A 314 6.62 -19.42 -19.55
C ALA A 314 6.94 -18.48 -18.37
N VAL A 315 8.20 -18.09 -18.19
CA VAL A 315 8.58 -17.11 -17.16
C VAL A 315 7.99 -15.73 -17.48
N ASN A 316 8.05 -15.30 -18.74
CA ASN A 316 7.42 -14.04 -19.18
C ASN A 316 5.91 -14.05 -18.96
N ALA A 317 5.25 -15.15 -19.32
CA ALA A 317 3.84 -15.38 -19.12
C ALA A 317 3.45 -15.28 -17.63
N THR A 318 4.24 -15.92 -16.77
CA THR A 318 4.05 -15.91 -15.30
C THR A 318 4.23 -14.49 -14.74
N ALA A 319 5.26 -13.76 -15.17
CA ALA A 319 5.48 -12.39 -14.75
C ALA A 319 4.36 -11.43 -15.20
N SER A 320 3.81 -11.65 -16.40
CA SER A 320 2.70 -10.85 -16.92
C SER A 320 1.40 -11.11 -16.16
N VAL A 321 1.02 -12.38 -15.96
CA VAL A 321 -0.24 -12.72 -15.29
C VAL A 321 -0.23 -12.40 -13.79
N THR A 322 0.92 -12.52 -13.12
CA THR A 322 1.04 -12.12 -11.71
C THR A 322 0.87 -10.61 -11.54
N GLN A 323 1.48 -9.79 -12.41
CA GLN A 323 1.27 -8.35 -12.40
C GLN A 323 -0.19 -7.98 -12.62
N ASP A 324 -0.82 -8.58 -13.64
CA ASP A 324 -2.21 -8.33 -13.98
C ASP A 324 -3.16 -8.76 -12.85
N PHE A 325 -2.95 -9.93 -12.25
CA PHE A 325 -3.71 -10.40 -11.09
C PHE A 325 -3.68 -9.41 -9.91
N PHE A 326 -2.50 -8.88 -9.57
CA PHE A 326 -2.36 -7.89 -8.49
C PHE A 326 -2.88 -6.49 -8.84
N THR A 327 -3.34 -6.24 -10.07
CA THR A 327 -4.15 -5.03 -10.35
C THR A 327 -5.59 -5.16 -9.86
N GLY A 328 -6.05 -6.39 -9.59
CA GLY A 328 -7.43 -6.70 -9.23
C GLY A 328 -7.88 -6.03 -7.92
N SER A 329 -9.07 -5.44 -7.93
CA SER A 329 -9.66 -4.80 -6.76
C SER A 329 -11.17 -4.95 -6.76
N ALA A 330 -11.75 -5.31 -5.62
CA ALA A 330 -13.19 -5.53 -5.47
C ALA A 330 -14.02 -4.24 -5.41
N ARG A 331 -13.39 -3.10 -5.12
CA ARG A 331 -14.07 -1.81 -4.93
C ARG A 331 -13.40 -0.72 -5.75
N GLY A 332 -14.14 0.33 -6.09
CA GLY A 332 -13.56 1.50 -6.78
C GLY A 332 -13.25 1.26 -8.26
N GLY A 333 -12.10 1.71 -8.75
CA GLY A 333 -11.78 1.68 -10.19
C GLY A 333 -12.44 2.81 -10.98
N PRO A 334 -12.08 3.00 -12.27
CA PRO A 334 -12.64 4.06 -13.11
C PRO A 334 -14.17 4.02 -13.26
N SER A 335 -14.77 2.82 -13.18
CA SER A 335 -16.22 2.59 -13.26
C SER A 335 -16.90 2.47 -11.90
N GLY A 336 -16.16 2.53 -10.78
CA GLY A 336 -16.69 2.31 -9.43
C GLY A 336 -17.03 0.86 -9.07
N THR A 337 -16.88 -0.09 -10.01
CA THR A 337 -17.26 -1.52 -9.86
C THR A 337 -16.07 -2.45 -9.59
N GLY A 338 -14.94 -1.91 -9.16
CA GLY A 338 -13.67 -2.62 -9.02
C GLY A 338 -12.80 -2.57 -10.28
N ILE A 339 -11.62 -3.17 -10.17
CA ILE A 339 -10.71 -3.40 -11.29
C ILE A 339 -10.63 -4.91 -11.50
N MET A 340 -10.98 -5.37 -12.69
CA MET A 340 -10.95 -6.79 -13.04
C MET A 340 -9.62 -7.11 -13.72
N PRO A 341 -8.85 -8.09 -13.23
CA PRO A 341 -7.69 -8.59 -13.96
C PRO A 341 -8.13 -9.23 -15.27
N GLN A 342 -7.22 -9.35 -16.23
CA GLN A 342 -7.46 -10.08 -17.46
C GLN A 342 -7.35 -11.59 -17.25
N ARG A 343 -8.23 -12.32 -17.93
CA ARG A 343 -8.16 -13.77 -18.05
C ARG A 343 -8.16 -14.20 -19.51
N ILE A 344 -7.72 -15.42 -19.73
CA ILE A 344 -7.77 -16.01 -21.05
C ILE A 344 -9.20 -16.42 -21.33
N THR A 345 -9.69 -16.05 -22.50
CA THR A 345 -10.93 -16.60 -23.04
C THR A 345 -10.63 -17.79 -23.93
N TYR A 346 -11.50 -18.78 -23.89
CA TYR A 346 -11.36 -20.04 -24.62
C TYR A 346 -12.58 -20.26 -25.52
N ASP A 347 -12.36 -20.87 -26.68
CA ASP A 347 -13.45 -21.40 -27.50
C ASP A 347 -14.05 -22.68 -26.87
N ALA A 348 -15.10 -23.22 -27.51
CA ALA A 348 -15.75 -24.45 -27.06
C ALA A 348 -14.81 -25.68 -27.05
N ALA A 349 -13.73 -25.64 -27.84
CA ALA A 349 -12.71 -26.68 -27.92
C ALA A 349 -11.54 -26.44 -26.94
N LYS A 350 -11.64 -25.44 -26.05
CA LYS A 350 -10.62 -25.03 -25.08
C LYS A 350 -9.33 -24.49 -25.72
N ASN A 351 -9.40 -23.96 -26.95
CA ASN A 351 -8.30 -23.18 -27.50
C ASN A 351 -8.41 -21.74 -27.00
N PRO A 352 -7.30 -21.11 -26.58
CA PRO A 352 -7.35 -19.71 -26.18
C PRO A 352 -7.69 -18.84 -27.40
N THR A 353 -8.52 -17.82 -27.23
CA THR A 353 -8.93 -16.92 -28.33
C THR A 353 -8.58 -15.47 -28.07
N GLY A 354 -8.10 -15.15 -26.87
CA GLY A 354 -7.66 -13.81 -26.49
C GLY A 354 -7.74 -13.58 -25.00
N TYR A 355 -7.86 -12.30 -24.63
CA TYR A 355 -8.03 -11.85 -23.26
C TYR A 355 -9.41 -11.24 -23.07
N VAL A 356 -10.01 -11.51 -21.92
CA VAL A 356 -11.27 -10.92 -21.47
C VAL A 356 -11.10 -10.44 -20.04
N ALA A 357 -11.79 -9.37 -19.67
CA ALA A 357 -11.86 -8.98 -18.27
C ALA A 357 -12.48 -10.11 -17.43
N ALA A 358 -11.88 -10.41 -16.29
CA ALA A 358 -12.47 -11.30 -15.31
C ALA A 358 -13.78 -10.74 -14.76
N THR A 359 -14.47 -11.55 -13.97
CA THR A 359 -15.67 -11.15 -13.22
C THR A 359 -15.46 -11.44 -11.73
N PRO A 360 -16.14 -10.71 -10.82
CA PRO A 360 -16.10 -11.02 -9.38
C PRO A 360 -16.54 -12.45 -9.03
N THR A 361 -17.29 -13.11 -9.92
CA THR A 361 -17.85 -14.45 -9.72
C THR A 361 -17.01 -15.57 -10.32
N ASN A 362 -15.86 -15.26 -10.95
CA ASN A 362 -15.00 -16.29 -11.53
C ASN A 362 -13.52 -16.17 -11.13
N THR A 363 -13.13 -15.06 -10.50
CA THR A 363 -11.72 -14.77 -10.19
C THR A 363 -11.62 -14.06 -8.86
N VAL A 364 -10.64 -14.46 -8.05
CA VAL A 364 -10.36 -13.80 -6.78
C VAL A 364 -9.83 -12.39 -7.04
N LEU A 365 -10.45 -11.41 -6.40
CA LEU A 365 -9.96 -10.03 -6.34
C LEU A 365 -9.21 -9.86 -5.03
N TRP A 366 -7.89 -9.77 -5.08
CA TRP A 366 -7.06 -9.83 -3.87
C TRP A 366 -7.28 -8.62 -2.94
N TYR A 367 -7.45 -7.41 -3.50
CA TYR A 367 -7.63 -6.18 -2.75
C TYR A 367 -9.12 -5.85 -2.52
N GLN A 368 -9.49 -5.70 -1.26
CA GLN A 368 -10.84 -5.45 -0.76
C GLN A 368 -11.04 -4.01 -0.25
N GLY A 369 -9.95 -3.26 -0.08
CA GLY A 369 -9.99 -1.87 0.37
C GLY A 369 -10.50 -0.88 -0.69
N GLU A 370 -10.55 0.39 -0.32
CA GLU A 370 -10.96 1.47 -1.21
C GLU A 370 -9.96 1.68 -2.35
N ASN A 371 -10.46 1.77 -3.59
CA ASN A 371 -9.66 2.14 -4.75
C ASN A 371 -10.28 3.31 -5.51
N THR A 372 -10.33 4.48 -4.87
CA THR A 372 -10.92 5.67 -5.48
C THR A 372 -10.01 6.31 -6.51
N TYR A 373 -10.67 6.88 -7.52
CA TYR A 373 -10.07 7.66 -8.57
C TYR A 373 -10.61 9.08 -8.45
N THR A 374 -9.70 10.05 -8.55
CA THR A 374 -10.12 11.42 -8.86
C THR A 374 -10.56 11.43 -10.32
N THR A 375 -11.80 11.82 -10.58
CA THR A 375 -12.29 12.07 -11.95
C THR A 375 -11.96 13.51 -12.31
N PRO A 376 -10.98 13.79 -13.20
CA PRO A 376 -10.89 15.10 -13.82
C PRO A 376 -12.14 15.34 -14.69
N ALA A 377 -12.30 16.55 -15.23
CA ALA A 377 -13.38 16.89 -16.16
C ALA A 377 -13.41 15.99 -17.43
N ASP A 378 -12.36 15.20 -17.68
CA ASP A 378 -12.26 14.19 -18.74
C ASP A 378 -12.33 12.76 -18.14
N PRO A 379 -13.38 11.96 -18.45
CA PRO A 379 -13.54 10.60 -17.94
C PRO A 379 -12.52 9.59 -18.50
N THR A 380 -11.70 9.96 -19.49
CA THR A 380 -10.62 9.10 -20.02
C THR A 380 -9.32 9.18 -19.22
N GLN A 381 -9.23 10.09 -18.24
CA GLN A 381 -8.04 10.34 -17.42
C GLN A 381 -8.28 10.13 -15.92
N ALA A 382 -8.97 9.05 -15.55
CA ALA A 382 -9.12 8.69 -14.15
C ALA A 382 -7.73 8.49 -13.50
N VAL A 383 -7.34 9.38 -12.58
CA VAL A 383 -6.09 9.27 -11.83
C VAL A 383 -6.41 8.66 -10.46
N PRO A 384 -5.72 7.58 -10.04
CA PRO A 384 -5.89 7.05 -8.69
C PRO A 384 -5.66 8.15 -7.65
N THR A 385 -6.58 8.34 -6.71
CA THR A 385 -6.38 9.26 -5.58
C THR A 385 -5.10 8.87 -4.86
N THR A 386 -4.23 9.82 -4.47
CA THR A 386 -3.01 9.48 -3.71
C THR A 386 -3.34 8.69 -2.45
N ALA A 387 -2.59 7.64 -2.13
CA ALA A 387 -2.84 6.84 -0.93
C ALA A 387 -2.83 7.69 0.35
N LEU A 388 -1.91 8.66 0.46
CA LEU A 388 -1.84 9.62 1.56
C LEU A 388 -3.13 10.43 1.79
N ASP A 389 -3.84 10.76 0.71
CA ASP A 389 -5.03 11.62 0.75
C ASP A 389 -6.30 10.84 1.10
N THR A 390 -6.22 9.52 1.19
CA THR A 390 -7.38 8.69 1.56
C THR A 390 -7.82 8.95 3.00
N GLN A 391 -6.89 9.29 3.91
CA GLN A 391 -7.20 9.65 5.28
C GLN A 391 -6.43 10.88 5.72
N SER A 392 -7.07 11.75 6.48
CA SER A 392 -6.45 12.94 7.06
C SER A 392 -6.84 13.12 8.52
N VAL A 393 -5.96 13.77 9.27
CA VAL A 393 -6.19 14.14 10.66
C VAL A 393 -6.11 15.66 10.80
N GLN A 394 -7.11 16.23 11.47
CA GLN A 394 -7.12 17.65 11.87
C GLN A 394 -6.09 17.85 12.97
N VAL A 395 -5.16 18.77 12.73
CA VAL A 395 -4.09 19.09 13.68
C VAL A 395 -4.25 20.50 14.28
N SER A 396 -5.09 21.33 13.68
CA SER A 396 -5.50 22.64 14.18
C SER A 396 -6.84 23.03 13.55
N ALA A 397 -7.36 24.23 13.85
CA ALA A 397 -8.61 24.73 13.28
C ALA A 397 -8.61 24.82 11.73
N THR A 398 -7.44 24.94 11.11
CA THR A 398 -7.29 25.06 9.64
C THR A 398 -6.32 24.03 9.05
N GLY A 399 -5.58 23.30 9.88
CA GLY A 399 -4.51 22.42 9.47
C GLY A 399 -4.92 20.95 9.44
N GLN A 400 -4.60 20.27 8.34
CA GLN A 400 -4.73 18.82 8.20
C GLN A 400 -3.43 18.18 7.73
N VAL A 401 -3.22 16.92 8.14
CA VAL A 401 -2.12 16.07 7.67
C VAL A 401 -2.71 14.78 7.11
N GLY A 402 -2.36 14.45 5.86
CA GLY A 402 -2.71 13.17 5.22
C GLY A 402 -1.87 12.03 5.79
N THR A 403 -2.51 10.94 6.15
CA THR A 403 -1.90 9.76 6.80
C THR A 403 -2.45 8.45 6.23
N GLY A 404 -3.09 8.51 5.07
CA GLY A 404 -3.66 7.34 4.41
C GLY A 404 -2.61 6.41 3.80
N ALA A 405 -2.96 5.14 3.65
CA ALA A 405 -2.15 4.13 2.97
C ALA A 405 -3.07 3.09 2.31
N ARG A 406 -2.63 2.51 1.20
CA ARG A 406 -3.36 1.43 0.52
C ARG A 406 -2.44 0.29 0.11
N ALA A 407 -2.95 -0.93 0.15
CA ALA A 407 -2.18 -2.10 -0.29
C ALA A 407 -2.02 -2.15 -1.82
N ASN A 408 -2.99 -1.58 -2.56
CA ASN A 408 -3.00 -1.60 -4.02
C ASN A 408 -2.10 -0.54 -4.69
N ASP A 409 -1.16 0.06 -3.95
CA ASP A 409 -0.15 0.91 -4.56
C ASP A 409 0.71 0.11 -5.54
N LYS A 410 1.01 0.69 -6.71
CA LYS A 410 1.67 -0.01 -7.82
C LYS A 410 3.02 -0.62 -7.43
N THR A 411 3.75 0.01 -6.52
CA THR A 411 5.05 -0.47 -6.01
C THR A 411 4.89 -1.71 -5.16
N ILE A 412 3.86 -1.77 -4.31
CA ILE A 412 3.48 -2.96 -3.52
C ILE A 412 3.02 -4.08 -4.47
N GLN A 413 2.15 -3.78 -5.42
CA GLN A 413 1.71 -4.75 -6.44
C GLN A 413 2.90 -5.37 -7.20
N ASN A 414 3.90 -4.56 -7.56
CA ASN A 414 5.11 -5.04 -8.23
C ASN A 414 5.93 -5.99 -7.33
N VAL A 415 6.09 -5.67 -6.05
CA VAL A 415 6.79 -6.56 -5.11
C VAL A 415 6.04 -7.89 -4.96
N LEU A 416 4.72 -7.86 -4.78
CA LEU A 416 3.88 -9.07 -4.71
C LEU A 416 3.98 -9.90 -6.02
N ALA A 417 3.90 -9.25 -7.18
CA ALA A 417 4.06 -9.89 -8.48
C ALA A 417 5.46 -10.48 -8.68
N GLY A 418 6.50 -9.81 -8.19
CA GLY A 418 7.88 -10.29 -8.23
C GLY A 418 8.08 -11.55 -7.37
N LEU A 419 7.58 -11.53 -6.13
CA LEU A 419 7.60 -12.70 -5.24
C LEU A 419 6.80 -13.87 -5.84
N ALA A 420 5.61 -13.60 -6.39
CA ALA A 420 4.83 -14.61 -7.08
C ALA A 420 5.55 -15.16 -8.33
N THR A 421 6.18 -14.30 -9.14
CA THR A 421 6.96 -14.73 -10.30
C THR A 421 8.07 -15.67 -9.89
N MET A 422 8.78 -15.39 -8.80
CA MET A 422 9.77 -16.33 -8.25
C MET A 422 9.13 -17.65 -7.82
N ALA A 423 8.04 -17.57 -7.05
CA ALA A 423 7.36 -18.74 -6.49
C ALA A 423 6.83 -19.68 -7.57
N PHE A 424 6.36 -19.15 -8.70
CA PHE A 424 5.74 -19.93 -9.76
C PHE A 424 6.66 -20.23 -10.96
N ALA A 425 7.66 -19.40 -11.26
CA ALA A 425 8.46 -19.50 -12.48
C ALA A 425 9.89 -20.06 -12.29
N LEU A 426 10.42 -20.14 -11.06
CA LEU A 426 11.71 -20.81 -10.83
C LEU A 426 11.64 -22.29 -11.25
N PRO A 427 12.70 -22.87 -11.84
CA PRO A 427 12.70 -24.27 -12.24
C PRO A 427 12.32 -25.22 -11.09
N THR A 428 11.61 -26.30 -11.40
CA THR A 428 11.31 -27.39 -10.44
C THR A 428 12.15 -28.64 -10.71
N THR A 429 12.83 -28.69 -11.86
CA THR A 429 13.69 -29.78 -12.32
C THR A 429 15.06 -29.24 -12.69
N SER A 430 16.07 -30.11 -12.57
CA SER A 430 17.42 -29.84 -13.05
C SER A 430 17.59 -30.52 -14.42
N ASP A 431 17.55 -29.72 -15.48
CA ASP A 431 17.69 -30.13 -16.88
C ASP A 431 18.56 -29.12 -17.66
N ALA A 432 18.71 -29.34 -18.97
CA ALA A 432 19.54 -28.51 -19.85
C ALA A 432 19.09 -27.02 -19.92
N ASN A 433 17.85 -26.71 -19.53
CA ASN A 433 17.28 -25.36 -19.58
C ASN A 433 17.31 -24.63 -18.24
N THR A 434 17.55 -25.32 -17.12
CA THR A 434 17.47 -24.75 -15.77
C THR A 434 18.25 -23.44 -15.62
N SER A 435 19.46 -23.35 -16.19
CA SER A 435 20.27 -22.12 -16.12
C SER A 435 19.66 -20.94 -16.86
N ALA A 436 19.13 -21.16 -18.07
CA ALA A 436 18.50 -20.13 -18.88
C ALA A 436 17.17 -19.66 -18.27
N THR A 437 16.37 -20.61 -17.78
CA THR A 437 15.12 -20.32 -17.06
C THR A 437 15.40 -19.49 -15.80
N TYR A 438 16.39 -19.90 -14.98
CA TYR A 438 16.77 -19.17 -13.78
C TYR A 438 17.19 -17.73 -14.09
N LYS A 439 18.04 -17.51 -15.11
CA LYS A 439 18.44 -16.17 -15.55
C LYS A 439 17.25 -15.33 -16.02
N THR A 440 16.27 -15.95 -16.70
CA THR A 440 15.04 -15.25 -17.09
C THR A 440 14.23 -14.84 -15.86
N VAL A 441 14.13 -15.70 -14.84
CA VAL A 441 13.47 -15.35 -13.58
C VAL A 441 14.18 -14.21 -12.87
N VAL A 442 15.52 -14.25 -12.77
CA VAL A 442 16.31 -13.13 -12.20
C VAL A 442 15.99 -11.82 -12.92
N SER A 443 15.93 -11.83 -14.26
CA SER A 443 15.59 -10.65 -15.04
C SER A 443 14.15 -10.16 -14.78
N LYS A 444 13.15 -11.04 -14.88
CA LYS A 444 11.73 -10.65 -14.84
C LYS A 444 11.23 -10.40 -13.43
N ALA A 445 11.49 -11.32 -12.49
CA ALA A 445 11.15 -11.12 -11.10
C ALA A 445 12.02 -10.02 -10.45
N GLY A 446 13.32 -9.97 -10.76
CA GLY A 446 14.21 -8.93 -10.24
C GLY A 446 13.81 -7.52 -10.67
N ALA A 447 13.35 -7.35 -11.91
CA ALA A 447 12.79 -6.07 -12.38
C ALA A 447 11.54 -5.66 -11.58
N LEU A 448 10.64 -6.60 -11.26
CA LEU A 448 9.46 -6.30 -10.44
C LEU A 448 9.82 -5.99 -8.99
N LEU A 449 10.71 -6.79 -8.40
CA LEU A 449 11.20 -6.61 -7.04
C LEU A 449 12.01 -5.33 -6.86
N SER A 450 12.54 -4.74 -7.94
CA SER A 450 13.21 -3.45 -7.87
C SER A 450 12.30 -2.30 -7.39
N ALA A 451 10.99 -2.49 -7.40
CA ALA A 451 10.01 -1.60 -6.76
C ALA A 451 10.11 -1.56 -5.22
N SER A 452 10.87 -2.46 -4.60
CA SER A 452 11.13 -2.38 -3.16
C SER A 452 12.01 -1.19 -2.79
N ASP A 453 13.04 -0.86 -3.58
CA ASP A 453 14.10 0.08 -3.18
C ASP A 453 14.88 0.78 -4.32
N GLN A 454 14.73 0.41 -5.59
CA GLN A 454 15.58 0.88 -6.69
C GLN A 454 14.85 1.68 -7.77
N THR A 455 13.54 1.46 -7.97
CA THR A 455 12.76 2.23 -8.96
C THR A 455 12.21 3.51 -8.39
N ASN A 456 11.89 4.48 -9.26
CA ASN A 456 11.11 5.65 -8.88
C ASN A 456 9.74 5.60 -9.60
N PRO A 457 8.62 5.46 -8.87
CA PRO A 457 8.52 5.31 -7.42
C PRO A 457 8.87 3.89 -6.93
N SER A 458 9.21 3.78 -5.65
CA SER A 458 9.43 2.55 -4.85
C SER A 458 8.55 2.56 -3.60
N ILE A 459 8.51 1.44 -2.87
CA ILE A 459 7.90 1.40 -1.53
C ILE A 459 8.58 2.38 -0.58
N GLN A 460 9.90 2.59 -0.72
CA GLN A 460 10.64 3.54 0.12
C GLN A 460 10.17 4.98 -0.07
N ASP A 461 9.74 5.37 -1.27
CA ASP A 461 9.16 6.70 -1.48
C ASP A 461 7.86 6.89 -0.68
N THR A 462 7.04 5.84 -0.59
CA THR A 462 5.81 5.85 0.23
C THR A 462 6.14 5.88 1.72
N VAL A 463 7.15 5.12 2.14
CA VAL A 463 7.68 5.15 3.53
C VAL A 463 8.20 6.55 3.87
N THR A 464 8.94 7.20 2.97
CA THR A 464 9.42 8.57 3.16
C THR A 464 8.26 9.55 3.28
N GLN A 465 7.26 9.45 2.41
CA GLN A 465 6.07 10.29 2.45
C GLN A 465 5.30 10.17 3.78
N LEU A 466 5.08 8.95 4.27
CA LEU A 466 4.46 8.71 5.57
C LEU A 466 5.35 9.17 6.74
N SER A 467 6.66 9.03 6.62
CA SER A 467 7.61 9.53 7.64
C SER A 467 7.55 11.05 7.75
N VAL A 468 7.46 11.77 6.62
CA VAL A 468 7.25 13.23 6.58
C VAL A 468 5.91 13.58 7.23
N ALA A 469 4.84 12.82 6.97
CA ALA A 469 3.55 13.01 7.64
C ALA A 469 3.68 12.83 9.16
N ALA A 470 4.39 11.80 9.63
CA ALA A 470 4.68 11.59 11.05
C ALA A 470 5.46 12.76 11.68
N THR A 471 6.44 13.33 10.97
CA THR A 471 7.15 14.54 11.42
C THR A 471 6.20 15.74 11.52
N ARG A 472 5.33 15.96 10.53
CA ARG A 472 4.34 17.04 10.56
C ARG A 472 3.38 16.90 11.74
N LEU A 473 2.93 15.68 12.05
CA LEU A 473 2.13 15.38 13.23
C LEU A 473 2.88 15.71 14.53
N SER A 474 4.16 15.33 14.62
CA SER A 474 5.00 15.61 15.80
C SER A 474 5.18 17.11 16.04
N ASN A 475 5.44 17.87 14.97
CA ASN A 475 5.54 19.33 15.04
C ASN A 475 4.23 19.96 15.49
N ALA A 476 3.10 19.52 14.92
CA ALA A 476 1.79 20.02 15.31
C ALA A 476 1.45 19.69 16.77
N LYS A 477 1.81 18.49 17.25
CA LYS A 477 1.69 18.14 18.68
C LYS A 477 2.43 19.14 19.56
N THR A 478 3.69 19.40 19.22
CA THR A 478 4.56 20.33 19.97
C THR A 478 3.95 21.73 20.01
N THR A 479 3.45 22.23 18.88
CA THR A 479 2.76 23.53 18.81
C THR A 479 1.47 23.56 19.62
N ASN A 480 0.66 22.50 19.57
CA ASN A 480 -0.59 22.42 20.32
C ASN A 480 -0.33 22.38 21.83
N THR A 481 0.65 21.59 22.29
CA THR A 481 1.05 21.54 23.71
C THR A 481 1.55 22.91 24.21
N ALA A 482 2.36 23.63 23.41
CA ALA A 482 2.81 24.98 23.75
C ALA A 482 1.63 25.98 23.83
N THR A 483 0.69 25.88 22.90
CA THR A 483 -0.52 26.71 22.88
C THR A 483 -1.41 26.40 24.08
N GLN A 484 -1.61 25.12 24.39
CA GLN A 484 -2.37 24.66 25.56
C GLN A 484 -1.77 25.22 26.85
N THR A 485 -0.44 25.17 27.01
CA THR A 485 0.26 25.75 28.17
C THR A 485 0.01 27.26 28.29
N THR A 486 0.04 27.98 27.18
CA THR A 486 -0.18 29.44 27.18
C THR A 486 -1.63 29.79 27.51
N VAL A 487 -2.59 29.06 26.95
CA VAL A 487 -4.03 29.24 27.23
C VAL A 487 -4.35 28.84 28.67
N GLN A 488 -3.75 27.77 29.18
CA GLN A 488 -3.89 27.35 30.58
C GLN A 488 -3.34 28.40 31.54
N ASN A 489 -2.14 28.95 31.29
CA ASN A 489 -1.60 30.04 32.11
C ASN A 489 -2.48 31.30 32.09
N THR A 490 -3.11 31.59 30.94
CA THR A 490 -4.07 32.71 30.83
C THR A 490 -5.33 32.43 31.64
N LEU A 491 -5.85 31.20 31.59
CA LEU A 491 -7.01 30.77 32.36
C LEU A 491 -6.69 30.80 33.86
N ASP A 492 -5.54 30.30 34.26
CA ASP A 492 -5.04 30.32 35.64
C ASP A 492 -4.90 31.74 36.16
N GLY A 493 -4.36 32.67 35.36
CA GLY A 493 -4.28 34.09 35.72
C GLY A 493 -5.64 34.79 35.89
N ILE A 494 -6.72 34.24 35.32
CA ILE A 494 -8.09 34.76 35.46
C ILE A 494 -8.81 34.08 36.63
N GLU A 495 -8.63 32.76 36.78
CA GLU A 495 -9.38 31.95 37.73
C GLU A 495 -8.72 31.87 39.11
N GLN A 496 -7.39 31.97 39.22
CA GLN A 496 -6.69 31.86 40.49
C GLN A 496 -6.73 33.19 41.24
N ALA A 497 -7.04 33.13 42.54
CA ALA A 497 -7.01 34.29 43.42
C ALA A 497 -5.64 34.37 44.09
N PRO A 498 -4.84 35.44 43.88
CA PRO A 498 -3.52 35.57 44.51
C PRO A 498 -3.66 35.61 46.04
N THR A 499 -3.10 34.63 46.73
CA THR A 499 -3.26 34.47 48.19
C THR A 499 -2.85 35.73 48.94
N GLU A 500 -1.75 36.37 48.55
CA GLU A 500 -1.23 37.59 49.17
C GLU A 500 -2.22 38.76 49.02
N GLU A 501 -2.84 38.89 47.85
CA GLU A 501 -3.85 39.93 47.60
C GLU A 501 -5.15 39.65 48.36
N VAL A 502 -5.60 38.39 48.37
CA VAL A 502 -6.81 37.96 49.09
C VAL A 502 -6.64 38.16 50.59
N VAL A 503 -5.48 37.79 51.16
CA VAL A 503 -5.17 37.97 52.58
C VAL A 503 -5.09 39.45 52.95
N ALA A 504 -4.47 40.29 52.10
CA ALA A 504 -4.43 41.73 52.33
C ALA A 504 -5.83 42.36 52.33
N LYS A 505 -6.69 41.97 51.38
CA LYS A 505 -8.09 42.41 51.32
C LYS A 505 -8.91 41.89 52.51
N LEU A 506 -8.67 40.64 52.91
CA LEU A 506 -9.35 40.03 54.06
C LEU A 506 -9.02 40.80 55.35
N LEU A 507 -7.75 41.18 55.53
CA LEU A 507 -7.30 41.99 56.66
C LEU A 507 -7.93 43.39 56.66
N ASP A 508 -8.02 44.06 55.51
CA ASP A 508 -8.73 45.34 55.38
C ASP A 508 -10.21 45.23 55.77
N VAL A 509 -10.91 44.20 55.24
CA VAL A 509 -12.33 43.96 55.56
C VAL A 509 -12.52 43.65 57.04
N GLN A 510 -11.62 42.86 57.66
CA GLN A 510 -11.64 42.59 59.10
C GLN A 510 -11.46 43.88 59.92
N ASN A 511 -10.49 44.73 59.56
CA ASN A 511 -10.24 46.00 60.23
C ASN A 511 -11.45 46.94 60.11
N ARG A 512 -12.08 47.01 58.93
CA ARG A 512 -13.29 47.81 58.70
C ARG A 512 -14.51 47.28 59.45
N LEU A 513 -14.68 45.95 59.54
CA LEU A 513 -15.72 45.32 60.37
C LEU A 513 -15.52 45.67 61.84
N GLN A 514 -14.31 45.53 62.37
CA GLN A 514 -13.99 45.88 63.76
C GLN A 514 -14.29 47.35 64.06
N ALA A 515 -13.88 48.27 63.17
CA ALA A 515 -14.18 49.69 63.29
C ALA A 515 -15.71 49.97 63.25
N SER A 516 -16.45 49.33 62.33
CA SER A 516 -17.90 49.46 62.23
C SER A 516 -18.64 48.94 63.47
N TYR A 517 -18.18 47.84 64.06
CA TYR A 517 -18.71 47.34 65.33
C TYR A 517 -18.42 48.29 66.49
N GLN A 518 -17.23 48.89 66.56
CA GLN A 518 -16.92 49.89 67.60
C GLN A 518 -17.78 51.15 67.47
N VAL A 519 -18.01 51.63 66.24
CA VAL A 519 -18.88 52.79 65.97
C VAL A 519 -20.35 52.45 66.26
N THR A 520 -20.81 51.26 65.91
CA THR A 520 -22.18 50.81 66.23
C THR A 520 -22.35 50.65 67.74
N ALA A 521 -21.34 50.15 68.45
CA ALA A 521 -21.34 50.04 69.91
C ALA A 521 -21.32 51.41 70.61
N SER A 522 -20.59 52.41 70.08
CA SER A 522 -20.60 53.77 70.62
C SER A 522 -21.91 54.51 70.34
N LEU A 523 -22.49 54.34 69.14
CA LEU A 523 -23.83 54.86 68.79
C LEU A 523 -24.96 54.20 69.59
N SER A 524 -24.88 52.88 69.82
CA SER A 524 -25.83 52.15 70.67
C SER A 524 -25.78 52.66 72.11
N LYS A 525 -24.57 52.84 72.67
CA LYS A 525 -24.37 53.47 73.99
C LYS A 525 -24.89 54.91 74.05
N LEU A 526 -24.72 55.72 73.00
CA LEU A 526 -25.27 57.07 72.93
C LEU A 526 -26.81 57.08 72.85
N SER A 527 -27.41 56.14 72.10
CA SER A 527 -28.88 56.03 72.00
C SER A 527 -29.52 55.54 73.30
N LEU A 528 -28.86 54.63 74.01
CA LEU A 528 -29.35 54.11 75.29
C LEU A 528 -29.21 55.15 76.39
N VAL A 529 -28.12 55.93 76.42
CA VAL A 529 -27.94 57.03 77.38
C VAL A 529 -28.94 58.17 77.14
N ASN A 530 -29.33 58.45 75.89
CA ASN A 530 -30.43 59.39 75.57
C ASN A 530 -31.84 58.80 75.72
N TYR A 531 -31.98 57.49 75.98
CA TYR A 531 -33.29 56.85 76.21
C TYR A 531 -33.59 56.65 77.70
N ILE A 532 -32.57 56.78 78.57
CA ILE A 532 -32.70 56.69 80.04
C ILE A 532 -32.34 58.04 80.73
N SER A 533 -32.18 59.11 79.95
CA SER A 533 -32.22 60.51 80.40
C SER A 533 -33.50 61.14 79.87
#